data_AF-A0A399SJV3-F1
#
_entry.id   AF-A0A399SJV3-F1
#
_cell.length_a   1.000
_cell.length_b   1.000
_cell.length_c   1.000
_cell.angle_alpha   90.00
_cell.angle_beta   90.00
_cell.angle_gamma   90.00
#
_symmetry.space_group_name_H-M   'P 1'
#
loop_
_entity.id
_entity.type
_entity.pdbx_description
1 polymer ?
#
loop_
_entity_poly.entity_id
_entity_poly.type
_entity_poly.pdbx_seq_one_letter_code
_entity_poly.pdbx_strand_id
1 'polypeptide(L)'
;MLFFASTLTPSQAQYKILCLGNSITQGSITRDIEERPSYRYKLWQKLVDENIDFEFVGSHDVNEGGAPAVKGTVYKGKTYTNRNEGHWGWTVDEILNGKNGEGNLAQWLQTYTPDIVLIHLGTNDVFRQCPSDPDCFSKTKEELSQVIDLLRDKNPTITIFLAQVIPANLQPSIPEDLITLNSKIQELAIEYTTPTSSIILVDQHTSFDAVADTHDNVHPNASGEEKMAQKWFAAIQSYLAPLPVELMEFSGKINAQGLAELHWQTASETNNAYFEVQRARDVDSFQAIGKVQGAGTTNIAQAYSFVDSAAMPGSWYYRLKQVDTDGSSSYSKFIRLDVTQYKQALKVYPTSSSGLTHVNVHLQHHEADPQAEIHVYTSHGKLVHYEDALKSKYGSVHTRIPTHTLQGAGLYLVRVVTGNSIFQSMFILK
;
A
#
# COMPACT_ATOMS: atom_id res chain seq x y z
N MET A 1 -28.44 -27.36 25.81
CA MET A 1 -27.85 -26.05 25.47
C MET A 1 -26.43 -26.04 26.01
N LEU A 2 -25.44 -26.25 25.14
CA LEU A 2 -24.02 -26.13 25.48
C LEU A 2 -23.54 -24.80 24.89
N PHE A 3 -23.27 -23.83 25.75
CA PHE A 3 -22.62 -22.59 25.37
C PHE A 3 -21.12 -22.87 25.24
N PHE A 4 -20.59 -22.80 24.02
CA PHE A 4 -19.15 -22.65 23.81
C PHE A 4 -18.80 -21.18 24.08
N ALA A 5 -18.18 -20.92 25.22
CA ALA A 5 -17.47 -19.66 25.43
C ALA A 5 -16.20 -19.70 24.57
N SER A 6 -16.18 -18.95 23.47
CA SER A 6 -14.94 -18.69 22.75
C SER A 6 -14.07 -17.79 23.63
N THR A 7 -13.06 -18.37 24.26
CA THR A 7 -11.97 -17.59 24.84
C THR A 7 -11.19 -16.97 23.67
N LEU A 8 -11.52 -15.72 23.33
CA LEU A 8 -10.69 -14.89 22.47
C LEU A 8 -9.34 -14.75 23.18
N THR A 9 -8.30 -15.35 22.63
CA THR A 9 -6.93 -14.98 22.93
C THR A 9 -6.78 -13.47 22.73
N PRO A 10 -6.19 -12.71 23.67
CA PRO A 10 -5.91 -11.30 23.43
C PRO A 10 -5.11 -11.17 22.14
N SER A 11 -5.65 -10.42 21.19
CA SER A 11 -4.90 -10.05 19.99
C SER A 11 -3.66 -9.31 20.45
N GLN A 12 -2.47 -9.84 20.12
CA GLN A 12 -1.24 -9.09 20.28
C GLN A 12 -1.31 -7.90 19.32
N ALA A 13 -0.95 -6.70 19.79
CA ALA A 13 -1.00 -5.50 18.96
C ALA A 13 -0.15 -5.71 17.70
N GLN A 14 -0.64 -5.22 16.56
CA GLN A 14 0.02 -5.37 15.26
C GLN A 14 1.42 -4.75 15.23
N TYR A 15 1.63 -3.59 15.88
CA TYR A 15 2.92 -2.89 15.90
C TYR A 15 3.43 -2.61 17.31
N LYS A 16 4.64 -3.06 17.62
CA LYS A 16 5.38 -2.64 18.83
C LYS A 16 6.29 -1.46 18.52
N ILE A 17 5.94 -0.29 19.05
CA ILE A 17 6.67 0.96 18.80
C ILE A 17 7.54 1.29 20.01
N LEU A 18 8.85 1.40 19.80
CA LEU A 18 9.82 1.86 20.80
C LEU A 18 10.09 3.36 20.62
N CYS A 19 9.83 4.16 21.64
CA CYS A 19 10.28 5.55 21.69
C CYS A 19 11.63 5.61 22.41
N LEU A 20 12.74 5.67 21.65
CA LEU A 20 14.11 5.69 22.16
C LEU A 20 14.66 7.12 22.17
N GLY A 21 15.17 7.56 23.31
CA GLY A 21 15.77 8.90 23.37
C GLY A 21 16.33 9.28 24.73
N ASN A 22 16.60 10.58 24.87
CA ASN A 22 17.06 11.16 26.11
C ASN A 22 15.91 11.83 26.90
N SER A 23 16.18 12.91 27.62
CA SER A 23 15.20 13.70 28.39
C SER A 23 14.02 14.19 27.55
N ILE A 24 14.22 14.51 26.27
CA ILE A 24 13.15 14.96 25.37
C ILE A 24 12.13 13.84 25.12
N THR A 25 12.60 12.59 25.05
CA THR A 25 11.73 11.41 24.97
C THR A 25 11.18 11.03 26.34
N GLN A 26 11.98 11.06 27.40
CA GLN A 26 11.50 10.66 28.74
C GLN A 26 10.42 11.61 29.28
N GLY A 27 10.56 12.92 29.08
CA GLY A 27 9.74 13.93 29.75
C GLY A 27 10.06 14.05 31.25
N SER A 28 9.49 15.06 31.91
CA SER A 28 9.60 15.26 33.37
C SER A 28 8.25 15.63 33.96
N ILE A 29 8.04 15.25 35.22
CA ILE A 29 6.89 15.70 36.03
C ILE A 29 7.28 16.63 37.18
N THR A 30 8.58 16.86 37.40
CA THR A 30 9.07 17.66 38.55
C THR A 30 9.72 18.98 38.16
N ARG A 31 10.06 19.17 36.88
CA ARG A 31 10.80 20.33 36.40
C ARG A 31 9.91 21.40 35.74
N ASP A 32 8.59 21.22 35.77
CA ASP A 32 7.60 22.12 35.18
C ASP A 32 6.43 22.42 36.13
N ILE A 33 5.81 23.59 35.92
CA ILE A 33 4.60 24.06 36.64
C ILE A 33 3.34 23.36 36.11
N GLU A 34 3.38 22.88 34.87
CA GLU A 34 2.34 22.08 34.23
C GLU A 34 2.92 20.73 33.85
N GLU A 35 2.23 19.64 34.21
CA GLU A 35 2.70 18.30 33.90
C GLU A 35 2.81 18.09 32.37
N ARG A 36 3.98 17.66 31.91
CA ARG A 36 4.31 17.47 30.50
C ARG A 36 4.69 16.03 30.22
N PRO A 37 3.76 15.24 29.66
CA PRO A 37 3.91 13.80 29.58
C PRO A 37 4.83 13.33 28.44
N SER A 38 5.60 14.22 27.80
CA SER A 38 6.30 14.03 26.52
C SER A 38 5.35 14.03 25.33
N TYR A 39 5.91 14.33 24.15
CA TYR A 39 5.25 14.17 22.84
C TYR A 39 4.58 12.79 22.68
N ARG A 40 5.07 11.77 23.40
CA ARG A 40 4.56 10.41 23.40
C ARG A 40 3.06 10.34 23.69
N TYR A 41 2.53 11.16 24.59
CA TYR A 41 1.10 11.15 24.89
C TYR A 41 0.26 11.69 23.71
N LYS A 42 0.67 12.82 23.13
CA LYS A 42 0.02 13.39 21.94
C LYS A 42 0.12 12.48 20.72
N LEU A 43 1.28 11.86 20.51
CA LEU A 43 1.49 10.86 19.47
C LEU A 43 0.55 9.67 19.66
N TRP A 44 0.44 9.15 20.88
CA TRP A 44 -0.49 8.07 21.20
C TRP A 44 -1.93 8.42 20.86
N GLN A 45 -2.40 9.63 21.22
CA GLN A 45 -3.76 10.07 20.87
C GLN A 45 -3.98 10.07 19.35
N LYS A 46 -3.04 10.59 18.57
CA LYS A 46 -3.12 10.64 17.10
C LYS A 46 -3.15 9.23 16.48
N LEU A 47 -2.29 8.32 16.96
CA LEU A 47 -2.28 6.94 16.48
C LEU A 47 -3.59 6.20 16.83
N VAL A 48 -4.18 6.49 18.00
CA VAL A 48 -5.50 5.97 18.39
C VAL A 48 -6.62 6.55 17.52
N ASP A 49 -6.54 7.83 17.17
CA ASP A 49 -7.53 8.48 16.32
C ASP A 49 -7.63 7.86 14.93
N GLU A 50 -6.51 7.37 14.39
CA GLU A 50 -6.42 6.64 13.11
C GLU A 50 -6.71 5.14 13.21
N ASN A 51 -7.12 4.64 14.40
CA ASN A 51 -7.34 3.21 14.66
C ASN A 51 -6.12 2.32 14.35
N ILE A 52 -4.91 2.85 14.52
CA ILE A 52 -3.69 2.03 14.36
C ILE A 52 -3.62 1.03 15.53
N ASP A 53 -3.43 -0.25 15.23
CA ASP A 53 -3.24 -1.28 16.24
C ASP A 53 -1.77 -1.36 16.68
N PHE A 54 -1.43 -0.59 17.71
CA PHE A 54 -0.06 -0.53 18.23
C PHE A 54 0.01 -0.69 19.76
N GLU A 55 1.19 -0.99 20.27
CA GLU A 55 1.55 -0.75 21.67
C GLU A 55 2.91 -0.05 21.76
N PHE A 56 3.07 0.83 22.74
CA PHE A 56 4.40 1.32 23.08
C PHE A 56 5.13 0.28 23.94
N VAL A 57 6.41 0.04 23.60
CA VAL A 57 7.31 -0.85 24.33
C VAL A 57 8.52 -0.09 24.86
N GLY A 58 9.22 -0.69 25.82
CA GLY A 58 10.37 -0.09 26.50
C GLY A 58 10.45 -0.53 27.95
N SER A 59 11.64 -0.44 28.54
CA SER A 59 11.92 -0.79 29.93
C SER A 59 11.33 0.23 30.90
N HIS A 60 11.21 1.50 30.48
CA HIS A 60 10.62 2.56 31.28
C HIS A 60 9.11 2.65 31.06
N ASP A 61 8.39 3.05 32.10
CA ASP A 61 6.99 3.48 32.05
C ASP A 61 6.74 4.73 32.91
N VAL A 62 7.80 5.46 33.21
CA VAL A 62 7.85 6.68 34.03
C VAL A 62 8.57 7.80 33.28
N ASN A 63 8.28 9.03 33.68
CA ASN A 63 9.03 10.22 33.28
C ASN A 63 10.08 10.53 34.36
N GLU A 64 10.98 11.48 34.11
CA GLU A 64 11.86 11.96 35.17
C GLU A 64 11.02 12.53 36.33
N GLY A 65 11.31 12.05 37.54
CA GLY A 65 10.57 12.40 38.76
C GLY A 65 9.35 11.54 39.07
N GLY A 66 8.91 10.63 38.19
CA GLY A 66 7.88 9.64 38.49
C GLY A 66 6.87 9.35 37.37
N ALA A 67 5.76 8.71 37.72
CA ALA A 67 4.70 8.39 36.76
C ALA A 67 3.89 9.66 36.40
N PRO A 68 3.70 9.99 35.12
CA PRO A 68 2.82 11.09 34.73
C PRO A 68 1.35 10.74 35.03
N ALA A 69 0.53 11.72 35.41
CA ALA A 69 -0.90 11.59 35.65
C ALA A 69 -1.68 11.11 34.42
N VAL A 70 -1.17 11.31 33.21
CA VAL A 70 -1.81 10.74 32.01
C VAL A 70 -1.62 9.21 31.90
N LYS A 71 -0.71 8.60 32.67
CA LYS A 71 -0.53 7.14 32.69
C LYS A 71 -1.81 6.49 33.24
N GLY A 72 -2.31 5.49 32.51
CA GLY A 72 -3.56 4.80 32.85
C GLY A 72 -4.82 5.51 32.35
N THR A 73 -4.71 6.68 31.71
CA THR A 73 -5.86 7.30 31.04
C THR A 73 -6.38 6.42 29.91
N VAL A 74 -7.69 6.42 29.74
CA VAL A 74 -8.39 5.68 28.67
C VAL A 74 -8.92 6.66 27.64
N TYR A 75 -8.54 6.47 26.39
CA TYR A 75 -9.02 7.27 25.25
C TYR A 75 -9.46 6.31 24.14
N LYS A 76 -10.70 6.46 23.67
CA LYS A 76 -11.34 5.57 22.68
C LYS A 76 -11.15 4.07 23.00
N GLY A 77 -11.22 3.69 24.27
CA GLY A 77 -11.09 2.30 24.73
C GLY A 77 -9.65 1.78 24.84
N LYS A 78 -8.63 2.58 24.48
CA LYS A 78 -7.22 2.23 24.65
C LYS A 78 -6.65 2.89 25.92
N THR A 79 -5.80 2.17 26.64
CA THR A 79 -5.12 2.69 27.86
C THR A 79 -3.72 3.19 27.52
N TYR A 80 -3.34 4.37 28.01
CA TYR A 80 -1.98 4.88 27.85
C TYR A 80 -1.04 4.30 28.91
N THR A 81 -0.01 3.55 28.49
CA THR A 81 0.91 2.84 29.40
C THR A 81 2.13 3.65 29.81
N ASN A 82 2.44 4.73 29.08
CA ASN A 82 3.67 5.51 29.21
C ASN A 82 4.97 4.72 28.92
N ARG A 83 4.89 3.52 28.33
CA ARG A 83 6.06 2.71 27.97
C ARG A 83 7.00 3.47 27.02
N ASN A 84 8.30 3.46 27.30
CA ASN A 84 9.32 4.16 26.51
C ASN A 84 10.74 3.68 26.86
N GLU A 85 11.73 4.19 26.13
CA GLU A 85 13.16 4.05 26.40
C GLU A 85 13.84 5.43 26.38
N GLY A 86 13.25 6.36 27.12
CA GLY A 86 13.76 7.71 27.34
C GLY A 86 14.64 7.75 28.60
N HIS A 87 15.85 8.31 28.46
CA HIS A 87 16.85 8.36 29.54
C HIS A 87 17.38 9.78 29.78
N TRP A 88 16.98 10.41 30.89
CA TRP A 88 17.19 11.82 31.16
C TRP A 88 18.68 12.19 31.23
N GLY A 89 19.13 13.05 30.32
CA GLY A 89 20.52 13.53 30.29
C GLY A 89 21.53 12.53 29.71
N TRP A 90 21.09 11.43 29.10
CA TRP A 90 21.99 10.44 28.50
C TRP A 90 22.46 10.85 27.10
N THR A 91 23.74 10.58 26.80
CA THR A 91 24.35 10.64 25.45
C THR A 91 24.12 9.34 24.68
N VAL A 92 24.48 9.29 23.39
CA VAL A 92 24.33 8.06 22.59
C VAL A 92 25.28 6.96 23.08
N ASP A 93 26.53 7.30 23.36
CA ASP A 93 27.49 6.44 24.06
C ASP A 93 26.91 5.84 25.36
N GLU A 94 26.25 6.65 26.19
CA GLU A 94 25.67 6.20 27.46
C GLU A 94 24.49 5.23 27.21
N ILE A 95 23.73 5.37 26.11
CA ILE A 95 22.68 4.40 25.71
C ILE A 95 23.30 3.04 25.32
N LEU A 96 24.46 3.05 24.64
CA LEU A 96 25.17 1.84 24.22
C LEU A 96 25.86 1.13 25.38
N ASN A 97 26.52 1.89 26.24
CA ASN A 97 27.44 1.36 27.26
C ASN A 97 26.84 1.33 28.66
N GLY A 98 25.76 2.09 28.87
CA GLY A 98 25.07 2.22 30.14
C GLY A 98 25.66 3.29 31.04
N LYS A 99 24.86 3.74 32.00
CA LYS A 99 25.21 4.79 32.96
C LYS A 99 24.60 4.48 34.31
N ASN A 100 25.32 4.78 35.40
CA ASN A 100 24.85 4.67 36.79
C ASN A 100 24.26 3.30 37.20
N GLY A 101 24.59 2.21 36.48
CA GLY A 101 24.04 0.88 36.75
C GLY A 101 22.60 0.67 36.25
N GLU A 102 22.05 1.57 35.44
CA GLU A 102 20.69 1.48 34.88
C GLU A 102 20.61 0.55 33.64
N GLY A 103 21.76 -0.03 33.26
CA GLY A 103 21.90 -0.92 32.11
C GLY A 103 22.09 -0.17 30.79
N ASN A 104 21.94 -0.88 29.67
CA ASN A 104 22.11 -0.35 28.33
C ASN A 104 21.11 -0.96 27.33
N LEU A 105 21.09 -0.43 26.10
CA LEU A 105 20.13 -0.84 25.08
C LEU A 105 20.12 -2.34 24.81
N ALA A 106 21.30 -2.97 24.72
CA ALA A 106 21.41 -4.42 24.48
C ALA A 106 20.75 -5.23 25.61
N GLN A 107 20.83 -4.76 26.86
CA GLN A 107 20.18 -5.39 28.00
C GLN A 107 18.67 -5.15 28.01
N TRP A 108 18.22 -3.91 27.74
CA TRP A 108 16.78 -3.59 27.74
C TRP A 108 16.03 -4.36 26.64
N LEU A 109 16.63 -4.50 25.45
CA LEU A 109 16.11 -5.28 24.34
C LEU A 109 15.98 -6.79 24.64
N GLN A 110 16.47 -7.29 25.78
CA GLN A 110 16.16 -8.67 26.21
C GLN A 110 14.70 -8.82 26.65
N THR A 111 14.02 -7.73 27.00
CA THR A 111 12.68 -7.76 27.62
C THR A 111 11.53 -7.46 26.65
N TYR A 112 11.82 -6.91 25.47
CA TYR A 112 10.85 -6.64 24.41
C TYR A 112 11.52 -6.67 23.03
N THR A 113 10.73 -6.83 21.97
CA THR A 113 11.17 -6.79 20.57
C THR A 113 10.33 -5.74 19.85
N PRO A 114 10.89 -4.59 19.44
CA PRO A 114 10.16 -3.58 18.69
C PRO A 114 10.10 -3.91 17.19
N ASP A 115 8.99 -3.55 16.54
CA ASP A 115 8.80 -3.59 15.09
C ASP A 115 9.14 -2.24 14.46
N ILE A 116 8.88 -1.16 15.21
CA ILE A 116 9.17 0.22 14.84
C ILE A 116 9.93 0.89 15.99
N VAL A 117 10.91 1.71 15.67
CA VAL A 117 11.61 2.55 16.65
C VAL A 117 11.63 4.01 16.21
N LEU A 118 11.38 4.91 17.15
CA LEU A 118 11.51 6.36 16.99
C LEU A 118 12.76 6.79 17.76
N ILE A 119 13.82 7.20 17.06
CA ILE A 119 15.10 7.58 17.66
C ILE A 119 15.21 9.10 17.71
N HIS A 120 15.30 9.67 18.91
CA HIS A 120 15.63 11.09 19.13
C HIS A 120 16.78 11.19 20.15
N LEU A 121 18.01 11.17 19.65
CA LEU A 121 19.26 11.09 20.40
C LEU A 121 20.32 12.05 19.82
N GLY A 122 21.38 12.34 20.58
CA GLY A 122 22.49 13.21 20.14
C GLY A 122 22.51 14.62 20.76
N THR A 123 21.38 15.11 21.30
CA THR A 123 21.31 16.45 21.91
C THR A 123 22.30 16.62 23.07
N ASN A 124 22.41 15.63 23.96
CA ASN A 124 23.32 15.70 25.11
C ASN A 124 24.79 15.58 24.70
N ASP A 125 25.08 14.85 23.62
CA ASP A 125 26.40 14.68 23.03
C ASP A 125 26.90 16.05 22.55
N VAL A 126 26.04 16.79 21.83
CA VAL A 126 26.30 18.17 21.43
C VAL A 126 26.55 19.07 22.63
N PHE A 127 25.80 18.94 23.71
CA PHE A 127 25.94 19.83 24.86
C PHE A 127 27.18 19.52 25.71
N ARG A 128 27.56 18.24 25.81
CA ARG A 128 28.54 17.77 26.81
C ARG A 128 29.89 17.41 26.21
N GLN A 129 29.93 16.94 24.95
CA GLN A 129 31.12 16.38 24.35
C GLN A 129 31.69 17.30 23.25
N CYS A 130 30.82 17.81 22.37
CA CYS A 130 31.24 18.59 21.20
C CYS A 130 32.01 19.88 21.51
N PRO A 131 31.77 20.61 22.64
CA PRO A 131 32.59 21.76 22.99
C PRO A 131 34.08 21.44 23.24
N SER A 132 34.39 20.17 23.56
CA SER A 132 35.75 19.71 23.89
C SER A 132 36.34 18.72 22.88
N ASP A 133 35.55 18.25 21.92
CA ASP A 133 35.93 17.21 20.98
C ASP A 133 35.54 17.58 19.54
N PRO A 134 36.50 17.92 18.67
CA PRO A 134 36.23 18.34 17.30
C PRO A 134 35.62 17.21 16.44
N ASP A 135 35.80 15.94 16.83
CA ASP A 135 35.26 14.79 16.10
C ASP A 135 33.88 14.35 16.63
N CYS A 136 33.34 15.04 17.64
CA CYS A 136 32.12 14.66 18.35
C CYS A 136 30.94 14.35 17.43
N PHE A 137 30.68 15.17 16.39
CA PHE A 137 29.57 14.93 15.47
C PHE A 137 29.72 13.63 14.68
N SER A 138 30.94 13.30 14.25
CA SER A 138 31.25 12.06 13.55
C SER A 138 31.16 10.85 14.49
N LYS A 139 31.62 10.99 15.75
CA LYS A 139 31.48 9.95 16.77
C LYS A 139 30.01 9.69 17.12
N THR A 140 29.22 10.75 17.30
CA THR A 140 27.77 10.63 17.55
C THR A 140 27.07 9.90 16.40
N LYS A 141 27.45 10.18 15.13
CA LYS A 141 26.96 9.45 13.95
C LYS A 141 27.29 7.96 14.01
N GLU A 142 28.54 7.61 14.36
CA GLU A 142 28.99 6.23 14.50
C GLU A 142 28.27 5.51 15.65
N GLU A 143 28.09 6.16 16.79
CA GLU A 143 27.34 5.61 17.92
C GLU A 143 25.86 5.39 17.57
N LEU A 144 25.24 6.31 16.84
CA LEU A 144 23.88 6.12 16.32
C LEU A 144 23.80 4.91 15.37
N SER A 145 24.83 4.65 14.57
CA SER A 145 24.88 3.47 13.71
C SER A 145 24.95 2.17 14.53
N GLN A 146 25.73 2.17 15.62
CA GLN A 146 25.79 1.02 16.55
C GLN A 146 24.47 0.79 17.29
N VAL A 147 23.74 1.87 17.64
CA VAL A 147 22.37 1.76 18.19
C VAL A 147 21.46 1.05 17.20
N ILE A 148 21.54 1.44 15.91
CA ILE A 148 20.79 0.82 14.82
C ILE A 148 21.17 -0.66 14.64
N ASP A 149 22.45 -1.01 14.77
CA ASP A 149 22.91 -2.40 14.68
C ASP A 149 22.31 -3.26 15.80
N LEU A 150 22.31 -2.80 17.05
CA LEU A 150 21.67 -3.52 18.17
C LEU A 150 20.16 -3.74 17.94
N LEU A 151 19.49 -2.76 17.35
CA LEU A 151 18.06 -2.86 17.01
C LEU A 151 17.82 -3.88 15.89
N ARG A 152 18.69 -3.92 14.88
CA ARG A 152 18.62 -4.88 13.76
C ARG A 152 19.00 -6.29 14.18
N ASP A 153 19.96 -6.45 15.08
CA ASP A 153 20.29 -7.74 15.68
C ASP A 153 19.09 -8.30 16.45
N LYS A 154 18.33 -7.43 17.11
CA LYS A 154 17.10 -7.81 17.82
C LYS A 154 15.94 -8.12 16.87
N ASN A 155 15.77 -7.32 15.82
CA ASN A 155 14.75 -7.50 14.79
C ASN A 155 15.30 -7.08 13.41
N PRO A 156 15.70 -8.03 12.54
CA PRO A 156 16.31 -7.73 11.25
C PRO A 156 15.43 -6.95 10.27
N THR A 157 14.12 -6.89 10.53
CA THR A 157 13.15 -6.16 9.70
C THR A 157 12.60 -4.91 10.37
N ILE A 158 13.23 -4.43 11.45
CA ILE A 158 12.77 -3.24 12.17
C ILE A 158 12.77 -2.01 11.26
N THR A 159 11.71 -1.20 11.36
CA THR A 159 11.66 0.11 10.71
C THR A 159 12.09 1.20 11.67
N ILE A 160 12.99 2.07 11.22
CA ILE A 160 13.67 3.04 12.06
C ILE A 160 13.26 4.43 11.60
N PHE A 161 12.55 5.17 12.44
CA PHE A 161 12.33 6.59 12.22
C PHE A 161 13.41 7.36 12.99
N LEU A 162 14.35 7.95 12.26
CA LEU A 162 15.50 8.63 12.81
C LEU A 162 15.27 10.14 12.78
N ALA A 163 15.17 10.78 13.94
CA ALA A 163 14.92 12.22 14.01
C ALA A 163 16.17 13.03 13.75
N GLN A 164 16.06 14.04 12.88
CA GLN A 164 16.84 15.26 13.08
C GLN A 164 16.35 15.90 14.39
N VAL A 165 17.25 16.23 15.30
CA VAL A 165 16.92 16.74 16.63
C VAL A 165 16.33 18.15 16.57
N ILE A 166 15.43 18.44 17.52
CA ILE A 166 14.83 19.77 17.69
C ILE A 166 15.91 20.84 17.96
N PRO A 167 15.65 22.12 17.64
CA PRO A 167 16.52 23.22 18.03
C PRO A 167 16.57 23.41 19.55
N ALA A 168 17.70 23.89 20.05
CA ALA A 168 17.88 24.34 21.43
C ALA A 168 18.70 25.63 21.47
N ASN A 169 18.61 26.37 22.57
CA ASN A 169 19.24 27.69 22.71
C ASN A 169 19.82 27.91 24.12
N LEU A 170 20.70 27.00 24.56
CA LEU A 170 21.40 27.11 25.85
C LEU A 170 22.60 28.05 25.82
N GLN A 171 23.29 28.14 24.68
CA GLN A 171 24.46 28.99 24.47
C GLN A 171 24.61 29.30 22.97
N PRO A 172 25.36 30.35 22.58
CA PRO A 172 25.37 30.85 21.20
C PRO A 172 25.77 29.84 20.11
N SER A 173 26.60 28.84 20.42
CA SER A 173 27.04 27.84 19.42
C SER A 173 26.00 26.76 19.13
N ILE A 174 25.13 26.46 20.09
CA ILE A 174 24.26 25.28 20.07
C ILE A 174 23.33 25.21 18.86
N PRO A 175 22.70 26.31 18.40
CA PRO A 175 21.86 26.25 17.21
C PRO A 175 22.60 25.71 15.98
N GLU A 176 23.84 26.16 15.75
CA GLU A 176 24.65 25.72 14.60
C GLU A 176 25.22 24.30 14.81
N ASP A 177 25.58 23.96 16.05
CA ASP A 177 26.05 22.62 16.40
C ASP A 177 24.94 21.57 16.15
N LEU A 178 23.69 21.89 16.48
CA LEU A 178 22.54 21.00 16.22
C LEU A 178 22.22 20.87 14.72
N ILE A 179 22.41 21.93 13.93
CA ILE A 179 22.32 21.85 12.45
C ILE A 179 23.42 20.93 11.90
N THR A 180 24.63 21.01 12.45
CA THR A 180 25.75 20.14 12.09
C THR A 180 25.45 18.69 12.42
N LEU A 181 24.96 18.40 13.63
CA LEU A 181 24.50 17.06 14.02
C LEU A 181 23.38 16.56 13.08
N ASN A 182 22.40 17.40 12.77
CA ASN A 182 21.29 17.04 11.89
C ASN A 182 21.73 16.69 10.46
N SER A 183 22.81 17.32 9.98
CA SER A 183 23.45 16.94 8.73
C SER A 183 24.09 15.55 8.82
N LYS A 184 24.74 15.22 9.95
CA LYS A 184 25.30 13.87 10.20
C LYS A 184 24.24 12.79 10.33
N ILE A 185 23.10 13.10 10.95
CA ILE A 185 21.96 12.20 11.05
C ILE A 185 21.38 11.91 9.66
N GLN A 186 21.27 12.94 8.79
CA GLN A 186 20.85 12.76 7.41
C GLN A 186 21.83 11.89 6.60
N GLU A 187 23.15 12.12 6.74
CA GLU A 187 24.18 11.26 6.14
C GLU A 187 23.98 9.79 6.57
N LEU A 188 23.81 9.55 7.88
CA LEU A 188 23.59 8.20 8.41
C LEU A 188 22.33 7.56 7.83
N ALA A 189 21.20 8.28 7.79
CA ALA A 189 19.96 7.72 7.25
C ALA A 189 20.11 7.26 5.79
N ILE A 190 20.86 8.01 4.97
CA ILE A 190 21.13 7.66 3.57
C ILE A 190 22.07 6.45 3.47
N GLU A 191 23.14 6.45 4.26
CA GLU A 191 24.19 5.41 4.21
C GLU A 191 23.74 4.06 4.79
N TYR A 192 22.90 4.09 5.82
CA TYR A 192 22.56 2.90 6.62
C TYR A 192 21.19 2.29 6.32
N THR A 193 20.34 2.92 5.51
CA THR A 193 19.03 2.35 5.15
C THR A 193 19.18 1.10 4.28
N THR A 194 18.31 0.11 4.45
CA THR A 194 18.32 -1.13 3.66
C THR A 194 16.91 -1.51 3.19
N PRO A 195 16.76 -2.35 2.15
CA PRO A 195 15.45 -2.85 1.72
C PRO A 195 14.71 -3.68 2.78
N THR A 196 15.42 -4.31 3.72
CA THR A 196 14.83 -5.17 4.77
C THR A 196 14.58 -4.41 6.07
N SER A 197 15.38 -3.39 6.38
CA SER A 197 15.24 -2.50 7.55
C SER A 197 15.46 -1.06 7.10
N SER A 198 14.36 -0.38 6.81
CA SER A 198 14.36 0.99 6.30
C SER A 198 14.60 2.02 7.40
N ILE A 199 15.39 3.04 7.08
CA ILE A 199 15.53 4.24 7.90
C ILE A 199 14.76 5.38 7.23
N ILE A 200 13.81 5.95 7.96
CA ILE A 200 12.98 7.08 7.55
C ILE A 200 13.43 8.29 8.37
N LEU A 201 13.98 9.30 7.69
CA LEU A 201 14.39 10.54 8.34
C LEU A 201 13.15 11.35 8.75
N VAL A 202 13.10 11.81 9.99
CA VAL A 202 12.02 12.66 10.51
C VAL A 202 12.58 14.02 10.91
N ASP A 203 12.23 15.05 10.17
CA ASP A 203 12.64 16.42 10.46
C ASP A 203 11.81 17.03 11.61
N GLN A 204 12.36 16.94 12.83
CA GLN A 204 11.84 17.63 14.01
C GLN A 204 12.40 19.06 14.17
N HIS A 205 13.35 19.45 13.32
CA HIS A 205 14.05 20.72 13.44
C HIS A 205 13.26 21.86 12.79
N THR A 206 12.84 21.69 11.54
CA THR A 206 12.16 22.73 10.78
C THR A 206 10.80 23.05 11.38
N SER A 207 10.52 24.35 11.55
CA SER A 207 9.30 24.91 12.15
C SER A 207 9.14 24.70 13.67
N PHE A 208 10.18 24.21 14.34
CA PHE A 208 10.30 24.25 15.79
C PHE A 208 11.08 25.51 16.20
N ASP A 209 10.59 26.23 17.20
CA ASP A 209 11.22 27.44 17.73
C ASP A 209 11.75 27.15 19.14
N ALA A 210 13.07 27.21 19.31
CA ALA A 210 13.72 26.88 20.58
C ALA A 210 13.22 27.73 21.75
N VAL A 211 12.76 28.97 21.53
CA VAL A 211 12.29 29.85 22.59
C VAL A 211 10.80 29.66 22.84
N ALA A 212 10.00 29.59 21.77
CA ALA A 212 8.54 29.52 21.89
C ALA A 212 8.02 28.11 22.18
N ASP A 213 8.73 27.06 21.77
CA ASP A 213 8.28 25.67 21.86
C ASP A 213 9.00 24.86 22.96
N THR A 214 9.88 25.49 23.74
CA THR A 214 10.49 24.88 24.94
C THR A 214 10.12 25.65 26.20
N HIS A 215 10.47 25.12 27.38
CA HIS A 215 10.36 25.85 28.64
C HIS A 215 11.67 26.34 29.22
N ASP A 216 12.78 25.74 28.82
CA ASP A 216 14.12 26.03 29.34
C ASP A 216 15.16 26.22 28.22
N ASN A 217 14.69 26.46 26.98
CA ASN A 217 15.49 26.50 25.75
C ASN A 217 16.02 25.14 25.28
N VAL A 218 15.54 24.01 25.85
CA VAL A 218 15.91 22.65 25.43
C VAL A 218 14.70 21.74 25.33
N HIS A 219 13.93 21.66 26.42
CA HIS A 219 12.91 20.66 26.60
C HIS A 219 11.57 21.19 26.11
N PRO A 220 10.84 20.43 25.28
CA PRO A 220 9.57 20.88 24.72
C PRO A 220 8.57 21.34 25.78
N ASN A 221 7.84 22.40 25.47
CA ASN A 221 6.61 22.74 26.16
C ASN A 221 5.40 22.09 25.45
N ALA A 222 4.17 22.36 25.89
CA ALA A 222 2.99 21.78 25.26
C ALA A 222 2.89 22.02 23.74
N SER A 223 3.33 23.20 23.25
CA SER A 223 3.41 23.50 21.81
C SER A 223 4.47 22.64 21.12
N GLY A 224 5.66 22.55 21.70
CA GLY A 224 6.75 21.71 21.17
C GLY A 224 6.40 20.23 21.14
N GLU A 225 5.81 19.70 22.21
CA GLU A 225 5.36 18.30 22.28
C GLU A 225 4.32 17.99 21.20
N GLU A 226 3.37 18.90 20.96
CA GLU A 226 2.37 18.76 19.90
C GLU A 226 3.01 18.76 18.51
N LYS A 227 3.95 19.68 18.25
CA LYS A 227 4.71 19.73 16.97
C LYS A 227 5.50 18.45 16.74
N MET A 228 6.22 17.97 17.76
CA MET A 228 6.98 16.72 17.66
C MET A 228 6.08 15.52 17.40
N ALA A 229 4.97 15.43 18.13
CA ALA A 229 3.98 14.37 17.96
C ALA A 229 3.39 14.38 16.54
N GLN A 230 3.10 15.56 16.00
CA GLN A 230 2.56 15.70 14.64
C GLN A 230 3.54 15.22 13.58
N LYS A 231 4.84 15.55 13.71
CA LYS A 231 5.88 15.10 12.78
C LYS A 231 6.10 13.59 12.83
N TRP A 232 6.19 13.01 14.03
CA TRP A 232 6.26 11.56 14.20
C TRP A 232 5.04 10.86 13.61
N PHE A 233 3.85 11.35 13.93
CA PHE A 233 2.59 10.78 13.45
C PHE A 233 2.50 10.82 11.92
N ALA A 234 2.82 11.95 11.29
CA ALA A 234 2.79 12.06 9.83
C ALA A 234 3.74 11.07 9.14
N ALA A 235 4.95 10.88 9.70
CA ALA A 235 5.90 9.91 9.18
C ALA A 235 5.38 8.46 9.34
N ILE A 236 4.88 8.11 10.53
CA ILE A 236 4.30 6.77 10.79
C ILE A 236 3.10 6.52 9.90
N GLN A 237 2.17 7.48 9.80
CA GLN A 237 0.98 7.37 8.96
C GLN A 237 1.38 7.20 7.49
N SER A 238 2.37 7.94 6.99
CA SER A 238 2.83 7.78 5.61
C SER A 238 3.48 6.41 5.34
N TYR A 239 4.13 5.82 6.34
CA TYR A 239 4.74 4.50 6.22
C TYR A 239 3.72 3.35 6.33
N LEU A 240 2.76 3.50 7.25
CA LEU A 240 1.72 2.49 7.51
C LEU A 240 0.52 2.62 6.58
N ALA A 241 0.38 3.76 5.89
CA ALA A 241 -0.56 3.86 4.78
C ALA A 241 -0.23 2.73 3.81
N PRO A 242 -1.23 1.99 3.30
CA PRO A 242 -1.00 1.03 2.24
C PRO A 242 -0.33 1.79 1.11
N LEU A 243 0.97 1.59 0.96
CA LEU A 243 1.69 2.10 -0.18
C LEU A 243 1.01 1.43 -1.36
N PRO A 244 0.43 2.20 -2.30
CA PRO A 244 0.07 1.62 -3.58
C PRO A 244 1.32 0.88 -4.05
N VAL A 245 1.16 -0.32 -4.60
CA VAL A 245 2.20 -0.92 -5.43
C VAL A 245 2.85 0.21 -6.23
N GLU A 246 4.17 0.31 -6.18
CA GLU A 246 4.87 1.25 -7.04
C GLU A 246 4.77 0.73 -8.47
N LEU A 247 3.62 1.00 -9.07
CA LEU A 247 3.29 0.69 -10.44
C LEU A 247 4.20 1.56 -11.30
N MET A 248 5.30 0.97 -11.76
CA MET A 248 6.26 1.63 -12.62
C MET A 248 5.62 2.02 -13.94
N GLU A 249 4.82 1.11 -14.48
CA GLU A 249 4.20 1.26 -15.79
C GLU A 249 2.88 0.50 -15.84
N PHE A 250 1.88 1.11 -16.46
CA PHE A 250 0.72 0.39 -17.00
C PHE A 250 0.49 0.87 -18.43
N SER A 251 0.63 -0.06 -19.37
CA SER A 251 0.54 0.19 -20.79
C SER A 251 -0.26 -0.91 -21.48
N GLY A 252 -0.57 -0.68 -22.75
CA GLY A 252 -1.33 -1.65 -23.52
C GLY A 252 -1.25 -1.36 -25.00
N LYS A 253 -1.55 -2.37 -25.79
CA LYS A 253 -1.53 -2.32 -27.26
C LYS A 253 -2.59 -3.25 -27.83
N ILE A 254 -2.91 -3.05 -29.10
CA ILE A 254 -3.67 -4.05 -29.86
C ILE A 254 -2.68 -5.07 -30.41
N ASN A 255 -2.84 -6.34 -30.06
CA ASN A 255 -1.96 -7.40 -30.52
C ASN A 255 -2.25 -7.81 -31.98
N ALA A 256 -1.45 -8.73 -32.52
CA ALA A 256 -1.57 -9.17 -33.92
C ALA A 256 -2.93 -9.85 -34.25
N GLN A 257 -3.69 -10.28 -33.24
CA GLN A 257 -5.02 -10.86 -33.37
C GLN A 257 -6.15 -9.82 -33.26
N GLY A 258 -5.82 -8.54 -33.06
CA GLY A 258 -6.79 -7.46 -32.89
C GLY A 258 -7.35 -7.33 -31.46
N LEU A 259 -6.74 -8.00 -30.47
CA LEU A 259 -7.20 -7.97 -29.08
C LEU A 259 -6.41 -6.95 -28.26
N ALA A 260 -7.06 -6.34 -27.27
CA ALA A 260 -6.38 -5.46 -26.31
C ALA A 260 -5.51 -6.31 -25.36
N GLU A 261 -4.21 -6.08 -25.43
CA GLU A 261 -3.20 -6.70 -24.58
C GLU A 261 -2.65 -5.63 -23.63
N LEU A 262 -2.80 -5.86 -22.34
CA LEU A 262 -2.39 -4.98 -21.25
C LEU A 262 -1.13 -5.53 -20.60
N HIS A 263 -0.22 -4.64 -20.22
CA HIS A 263 1.02 -4.96 -19.51
C HIS A 263 1.23 -3.99 -18.36
N TRP A 264 1.75 -4.49 -17.25
CA TRP A 264 2.22 -3.63 -16.18
C TRP A 264 3.41 -4.21 -15.46
N GLN A 265 4.14 -3.32 -14.82
CA GLN A 265 5.29 -3.64 -13.98
C GLN A 265 5.19 -2.93 -12.64
N THR A 266 5.67 -3.61 -11.62
CA THR A 266 5.73 -3.14 -10.24
C THR A 266 7.19 -3.11 -9.82
N ALA A 267 7.63 -2.07 -9.13
CA ALA A 267 8.99 -2.03 -8.57
C ALA A 267 9.06 -2.90 -7.31
N SER A 268 8.02 -2.80 -6.49
CA SER A 268 7.77 -3.58 -5.29
C SER A 268 6.27 -3.75 -5.09
N GLU A 269 5.90 -4.75 -4.31
CA GLU A 269 4.53 -5.01 -3.87
C GLU A 269 4.55 -5.23 -2.37
N THR A 270 3.57 -4.68 -1.66
CA THR A 270 3.39 -4.92 -0.23
C THR A 270 1.99 -5.45 -0.03
N ASN A 271 1.87 -6.65 0.53
CA ASN A 271 0.60 -7.32 0.81
C ASN A 271 -0.35 -7.42 -0.40
N ASN A 272 0.15 -7.35 -1.64
CA ASN A 272 -0.69 -7.34 -2.83
C ASN A 272 -1.29 -8.73 -3.07
N ALA A 273 -2.60 -8.86 -2.89
CA ALA A 273 -3.30 -10.11 -3.16
C ALA A 273 -3.49 -10.29 -4.67
N TYR A 274 -4.05 -9.30 -5.36
CA TYR A 274 -4.29 -9.36 -6.81
C TYR A 274 -4.52 -8.00 -7.45
N PHE A 275 -4.32 -7.95 -8.77
CA PHE A 275 -4.81 -6.89 -9.63
C PHE A 275 -6.15 -7.27 -10.25
N GLU A 276 -7.18 -6.47 -10.01
CA GLU A 276 -8.42 -6.52 -10.76
C GLU A 276 -8.31 -5.60 -11.99
N VAL A 277 -8.36 -6.20 -13.17
CA VAL A 277 -8.33 -5.48 -14.44
C VAL A 277 -9.73 -4.96 -14.70
N GLN A 278 -9.84 -3.65 -14.94
CA GLN A 278 -11.12 -2.99 -15.20
C GLN A 278 -11.11 -2.31 -16.58
N ARG A 279 -12.29 -2.29 -17.22
CA ARG A 279 -12.51 -1.66 -18.52
C ARG A 279 -13.75 -0.77 -18.50
N ALA A 280 -13.74 0.32 -19.26
CA ALA A 280 -14.88 1.20 -19.43
C ALA A 280 -15.01 1.77 -20.85
N ARG A 281 -16.23 2.11 -21.27
CA ARG A 281 -16.47 2.94 -22.47
C ARG A 281 -16.28 4.43 -22.19
N ASP A 282 -16.48 4.81 -20.94
CA ASP A 282 -16.31 6.16 -20.41
C ASP A 282 -15.58 6.06 -19.06
N VAL A 283 -14.75 7.04 -18.75
CA VAL A 283 -13.85 7.04 -17.58
C VAL A 283 -14.59 7.01 -16.24
N ASP A 284 -15.90 7.27 -16.23
CA ASP A 284 -16.72 7.25 -15.02
C ASP A 284 -17.30 5.86 -14.67
N SER A 285 -17.22 4.87 -15.57
CA SER A 285 -17.97 3.60 -15.43
C SER A 285 -17.15 2.33 -15.70
N PHE A 286 -16.11 2.12 -14.89
CA PHE A 286 -15.27 0.92 -14.96
C PHE A 286 -15.95 -0.34 -14.41
N GLN A 287 -15.90 -1.42 -15.19
CA GLN A 287 -16.32 -2.78 -14.79
C GLN A 287 -15.12 -3.71 -14.72
N ALA A 288 -15.13 -4.64 -13.75
CA ALA A 288 -14.12 -5.69 -13.65
C ALA A 288 -14.24 -6.69 -14.81
N ILE A 289 -13.12 -6.99 -15.47
CA ILE A 289 -13.04 -7.94 -16.59
C ILE A 289 -12.10 -9.11 -16.34
N GLY A 290 -11.29 -9.05 -15.27
CA GLY A 290 -10.40 -10.14 -14.90
C GLY A 290 -9.65 -9.86 -13.61
N LYS A 291 -9.00 -10.89 -13.08
CA LYS A 291 -8.09 -10.80 -11.93
C LYS A 291 -6.78 -11.52 -12.26
N VAL A 292 -5.66 -10.91 -11.88
CA VAL A 292 -4.32 -11.47 -11.98
C VAL A 292 -3.71 -11.46 -10.59
N GLN A 293 -3.26 -12.63 -10.11
CA GLN A 293 -2.69 -12.75 -8.76
C GLN A 293 -1.44 -11.88 -8.63
N GLY A 294 -1.33 -11.17 -7.50
CA GLY A 294 -0.15 -10.40 -7.12
C GLY A 294 0.94 -11.32 -6.57
N ALA A 295 2.12 -10.76 -6.29
CA ALA A 295 3.24 -11.47 -5.69
C ALA A 295 3.25 -11.39 -4.14
N GLY A 296 2.21 -10.81 -3.52
CA GLY A 296 2.16 -10.59 -2.07
C GLY A 296 3.07 -9.45 -1.66
N THR A 297 4.04 -9.74 -0.78
CA THR A 297 5.06 -8.78 -0.35
C THR A 297 6.40 -9.13 -1.01
N THR A 298 6.88 -8.27 -1.89
CA THR A 298 8.15 -8.44 -2.60
C THR A 298 8.79 -7.08 -2.92
N ASN A 299 10.10 -7.01 -2.79
CA ASN A 299 10.90 -5.87 -3.27
C ASN A 299 11.56 -6.15 -4.62
N ILE A 300 11.15 -7.24 -5.29
CA ILE A 300 11.63 -7.62 -6.62
C ILE A 300 10.60 -7.21 -7.65
N ALA A 301 11.04 -6.51 -8.68
CA ALA A 301 10.16 -6.06 -9.75
C ALA A 301 9.40 -7.23 -10.38
N GLN A 302 8.09 -7.07 -10.54
CA GLN A 302 7.23 -8.06 -11.17
C GLN A 302 6.68 -7.52 -12.49
N ALA A 303 6.38 -8.43 -13.41
CA ALA A 303 5.80 -8.12 -14.70
C ALA A 303 4.56 -8.99 -14.94
N TYR A 304 3.49 -8.35 -15.38
CA TYR A 304 2.20 -8.98 -15.57
C TYR A 304 1.63 -8.65 -16.94
N SER A 305 0.70 -9.48 -17.39
CA SER A 305 -0.08 -9.23 -18.59
C SER A 305 -1.51 -9.73 -18.48
N PHE A 306 -2.39 -9.10 -19.26
CA PHE A 306 -3.77 -9.53 -19.39
C PHE A 306 -4.26 -9.26 -20.82
N VAL A 307 -4.96 -10.24 -21.41
CA VAL A 307 -5.57 -10.09 -22.74
C VAL A 307 -7.08 -10.00 -22.59
N ASP A 308 -7.66 -8.90 -23.04
CA ASP A 308 -9.10 -8.74 -23.13
C ASP A 308 -9.61 -9.29 -24.47
N SER A 309 -10.03 -10.55 -24.46
CA SER A 309 -10.62 -11.22 -25.62
C SER A 309 -12.08 -10.82 -25.90
N ALA A 310 -12.70 -10.05 -25.00
CA ALA A 310 -14.10 -9.62 -25.11
C ALA A 310 -14.21 -8.14 -25.55
N ALA A 311 -13.08 -7.45 -25.78
CA ALA A 311 -13.06 -6.07 -26.23
C ALA A 311 -13.58 -5.98 -27.68
N MET A 312 -14.73 -5.32 -27.84
CA MET A 312 -15.30 -5.04 -29.15
C MET A 312 -14.63 -3.82 -29.78
N PRO A 313 -14.83 -3.54 -31.08
CA PRO A 313 -14.27 -2.36 -31.70
C PRO A 313 -14.68 -1.05 -31.02
N GLY A 314 -13.81 -0.06 -31.16
CA GLY A 314 -13.95 1.29 -30.61
C GLY A 314 -12.99 1.57 -29.45
N SER A 315 -13.16 2.74 -28.86
CA SER A 315 -12.33 3.21 -27.76
C SER A 315 -12.72 2.56 -26.45
N TRP A 316 -11.71 2.10 -25.73
CA TRP A 316 -11.85 1.54 -24.39
C TRP A 316 -10.81 2.14 -23.46
N TYR A 317 -11.25 2.40 -22.23
CA TYR A 317 -10.38 2.80 -21.14
C TYR A 317 -10.12 1.59 -20.25
N TYR A 318 -8.87 1.37 -19.88
CA TYR A 318 -8.46 0.30 -18.98
C TYR A 318 -7.77 0.89 -17.77
N ARG A 319 -7.95 0.29 -16.60
CA ARG A 319 -7.19 0.59 -15.38
C ARG A 319 -7.01 -0.68 -14.55
N LEU A 320 -6.07 -0.62 -13.63
CA LEU A 320 -5.88 -1.65 -12.60
C LEU A 320 -6.49 -1.15 -11.29
N LYS A 321 -7.17 -2.05 -10.60
CA LYS A 321 -7.46 -1.93 -9.17
C LYS A 321 -6.60 -2.94 -8.44
N GLN A 322 -5.58 -2.50 -7.72
CA GLN A 322 -4.81 -3.36 -6.84
C GLN A 322 -5.63 -3.63 -5.58
N VAL A 323 -5.61 -4.87 -5.09
CA VAL A 323 -6.28 -5.28 -3.86
C VAL A 323 -5.29 -6.01 -2.97
N ASP A 324 -5.16 -5.55 -1.73
CA ASP A 324 -4.24 -6.13 -0.76
C ASP A 324 -4.90 -7.28 0.03
N THR A 325 -4.11 -8.03 0.78
CA THR A 325 -4.57 -9.20 1.57
C THR A 325 -5.54 -8.82 2.68
N ASP A 326 -5.51 -7.55 3.14
CA ASP A 326 -6.45 -6.98 4.10
C ASP A 326 -7.75 -6.45 3.45
N GLY A 327 -7.84 -6.48 2.12
CA GLY A 327 -8.97 -6.01 1.34
C GLY A 327 -8.95 -4.52 0.99
N SER A 328 -7.92 -3.77 1.42
CA SER A 328 -7.69 -2.40 0.95
C SER A 328 -7.38 -2.37 -0.55
N SER A 329 -7.58 -1.23 -1.20
CA SER A 329 -7.39 -1.15 -2.66
C SER A 329 -6.99 0.23 -3.14
N SER A 330 -6.18 0.25 -4.21
CA SER A 330 -5.74 1.45 -4.91
C SER A 330 -5.98 1.30 -6.42
N TYR A 331 -5.94 2.42 -7.17
CA TYR A 331 -6.19 2.42 -8.62
C TYR A 331 -5.00 3.00 -9.38
N SER A 332 -4.70 2.42 -10.55
CA SER A 332 -3.77 3.01 -11.50
C SER A 332 -4.39 4.21 -12.23
N LYS A 333 -3.54 4.98 -12.92
CA LYS A 333 -4.01 5.80 -14.05
C LYS A 333 -4.64 4.88 -15.10
N PHE A 334 -5.62 5.38 -15.83
CA PHE A 334 -6.20 4.63 -16.95
C PHE A 334 -5.45 4.90 -18.25
N ILE A 335 -5.44 3.91 -19.15
CA ILE A 335 -4.97 4.05 -20.53
C ILE A 335 -6.16 3.92 -21.48
N ARG A 336 -6.05 4.52 -22.66
CA ARG A 336 -7.02 4.34 -23.74
C ARG A 336 -6.43 3.47 -24.84
N LEU A 337 -7.15 2.45 -25.26
CA LEU A 337 -6.85 1.66 -26.44
C LEU A 337 -8.00 1.73 -27.43
N ASP A 338 -7.68 1.96 -28.69
CA ASP A 338 -8.64 1.93 -29.79
C ASP A 338 -8.55 0.56 -30.48
N VAL A 339 -9.55 -0.28 -30.26
CA VAL A 339 -9.64 -1.60 -30.90
C VAL A 339 -10.15 -1.40 -32.32
N THR A 340 -9.25 -1.49 -33.30
CA THR A 340 -9.52 -1.13 -34.72
C THR A 340 -9.80 -2.32 -35.62
N GLN A 341 -9.27 -3.51 -35.31
CA GLN A 341 -9.41 -4.69 -36.16
C GLN A 341 -10.41 -5.68 -35.61
N TYR A 342 -11.30 -6.12 -36.50
CA TYR A 342 -12.34 -7.08 -36.19
C TYR A 342 -12.55 -7.95 -37.41
N LYS A 343 -12.23 -9.25 -37.28
CA LYS A 343 -12.60 -10.21 -38.32
C LYS A 343 -14.08 -10.51 -38.14
N GLN A 344 -14.93 -9.76 -38.86
CA GLN A 344 -16.34 -10.07 -38.97
C GLN A 344 -16.45 -11.51 -39.50
N ALA A 345 -17.07 -12.39 -38.73
CA ALA A 345 -17.10 -13.80 -39.07
C ALA A 345 -18.40 -14.42 -38.59
N LEU A 346 -19.13 -15.00 -39.54
CA LEU A 346 -20.20 -15.94 -39.26
C LEU A 346 -19.60 -17.34 -39.10
N LYS A 347 -19.74 -17.92 -37.91
CA LYS A 347 -19.38 -19.31 -37.63
C LYS A 347 -20.64 -20.13 -37.44
N VAL A 348 -20.74 -21.22 -38.19
CA VAL A 348 -21.80 -22.21 -38.06
C VAL A 348 -21.14 -23.52 -37.65
N TYR A 349 -21.55 -24.10 -36.52
CA TYR A 349 -20.91 -25.30 -36.00
C TYR A 349 -21.90 -26.32 -35.40
N PRO A 350 -21.63 -27.63 -35.62
CA PRO A 350 -20.54 -28.14 -36.45
C PRO A 350 -20.81 -27.93 -37.95
N THR A 351 -19.76 -27.77 -38.75
CA THR A 351 -19.87 -27.61 -40.22
C THR A 351 -20.33 -28.89 -40.93
N SER A 352 -20.27 -30.03 -40.22
CA SER A 352 -20.93 -31.28 -40.59
C SER A 352 -21.56 -31.90 -39.33
N SER A 353 -22.84 -32.24 -39.40
CA SER A 353 -23.60 -32.81 -38.28
C SER A 353 -24.25 -34.12 -38.69
N SER A 354 -24.29 -35.10 -37.79
CA SER A 354 -25.09 -36.32 -37.90
C SER A 354 -25.74 -36.57 -36.53
N GLY A 355 -27.06 -36.72 -36.51
CA GLY A 355 -27.82 -37.00 -35.27
C GLY A 355 -27.89 -35.85 -34.25
N LEU A 356 -27.48 -34.62 -34.58
CA LEU A 356 -27.64 -33.47 -33.69
C LEU A 356 -29.05 -32.89 -33.78
N THR A 357 -29.57 -32.38 -32.65
CA THR A 357 -30.87 -31.72 -32.57
C THR A 357 -30.84 -30.25 -33.03
N HIS A 358 -29.64 -29.66 -33.17
CA HIS A 358 -29.45 -28.27 -33.55
C HIS A 358 -28.05 -28.01 -34.13
N VAL A 359 -27.90 -26.86 -34.81
CA VAL A 359 -26.63 -26.27 -35.24
C VAL A 359 -26.49 -24.89 -34.60
N ASN A 360 -25.31 -24.56 -34.10
CA ASN A 360 -25.04 -23.27 -33.47
C ASN A 360 -24.61 -22.25 -34.53
N VAL A 361 -25.19 -21.06 -34.46
CA VAL A 361 -24.82 -19.91 -35.28
C VAL A 361 -24.24 -18.84 -34.35
N HIS A 362 -23.05 -18.36 -34.70
CA HIS A 362 -22.40 -17.27 -34.00
C HIS A 362 -21.91 -16.23 -35.01
N LEU A 363 -22.50 -15.04 -34.98
CA LEU A 363 -22.06 -13.88 -35.74
C LEU A 363 -21.44 -12.85 -34.81
N GLN A 364 -20.32 -12.30 -35.25
CA GLN A 364 -19.61 -11.18 -34.64
C GLN A 364 -19.60 -10.08 -35.73
N HIS A 365 -20.31 -8.95 -35.53
CA HIS A 365 -20.40 -7.80 -36.45
C HIS A 365 -20.23 -6.44 -35.70
N HIS A 366 -20.12 -5.32 -36.43
CA HIS A 366 -19.72 -4.00 -35.89
C HIS A 366 -20.83 -2.94 -35.83
N GLU A 367 -22.00 -3.24 -36.40
CA GLU A 367 -23.09 -2.28 -36.49
C GLU A 367 -23.74 -2.06 -35.12
N ALA A 368 -23.92 -0.78 -34.75
CA ALA A 368 -24.56 -0.38 -33.51
C ALA A 368 -26.08 -0.54 -33.65
N ASP A 369 -26.61 -1.60 -33.03
CA ASP A 369 -28.05 -1.88 -32.91
C ASP A 369 -28.83 -2.32 -34.19
N PRO A 370 -28.31 -3.25 -35.03
CA PRO A 370 -29.17 -3.95 -35.96
C PRO A 370 -29.83 -5.15 -35.27
N GLN A 371 -31.15 -5.24 -35.42
CA GLN A 371 -31.82 -6.54 -35.37
C GLN A 371 -31.17 -7.46 -36.41
N ALA A 372 -30.85 -8.69 -36.02
CA ALA A 372 -30.34 -9.67 -36.96
C ALA A 372 -31.46 -10.58 -37.46
N GLU A 373 -31.41 -10.90 -38.74
CA GLU A 373 -32.25 -11.93 -39.35
C GLU A 373 -31.40 -13.12 -39.77
N ILE A 374 -31.90 -14.33 -39.56
CA ILE A 374 -31.25 -15.56 -39.98
C ILE A 374 -32.12 -16.27 -40.98
N HIS A 375 -31.55 -16.53 -42.15
CA HIS A 375 -32.20 -17.26 -43.23
C HIS A 375 -31.37 -18.52 -43.52
N VAL A 376 -32.02 -19.69 -43.56
CA VAL A 376 -31.37 -20.94 -43.95
C VAL A 376 -31.96 -21.45 -45.24
N TYR A 377 -31.12 -21.67 -46.23
CA TYR A 377 -31.50 -22.15 -47.55
C TYR A 377 -30.94 -23.55 -47.83
N THR A 378 -31.69 -24.36 -48.56
CA THR A 378 -31.16 -25.58 -49.20
C THR A 378 -30.20 -25.24 -50.33
N SER A 379 -29.46 -26.23 -50.84
CA SER A 379 -28.60 -26.11 -52.03
C SER A 379 -29.34 -25.66 -53.30
N HIS A 380 -30.67 -25.81 -53.36
CA HIS A 380 -31.52 -25.36 -54.47
C HIS A 380 -32.12 -23.95 -54.24
N GLY A 381 -31.72 -23.26 -53.16
CA GLY A 381 -32.18 -21.90 -52.84
C GLY A 381 -33.54 -21.82 -52.14
N LYS A 382 -34.16 -22.96 -51.78
CA LYS A 382 -35.40 -22.97 -50.99
C LYS A 382 -35.13 -22.56 -49.55
N LEU A 383 -35.82 -21.52 -49.06
CA LEU A 383 -35.81 -21.10 -47.65
C LEU A 383 -36.48 -22.19 -46.77
N VAL A 384 -35.80 -22.63 -45.72
CA VAL A 384 -36.27 -23.70 -44.82
C VAL A 384 -36.34 -23.29 -43.36
N HIS A 385 -35.60 -22.25 -42.95
CA HIS A 385 -35.65 -21.70 -41.59
C HIS A 385 -35.49 -20.18 -41.63
N TYR A 386 -36.22 -19.49 -40.77
CA TYR A 386 -36.24 -18.04 -40.66
C TYR A 386 -36.39 -17.64 -39.19
N GLU A 387 -35.51 -16.75 -38.72
CA GLU A 387 -35.62 -16.06 -37.44
C GLU A 387 -35.43 -14.56 -37.68
N ASP A 388 -36.31 -13.74 -37.12
CA ASP A 388 -36.25 -12.28 -37.14
C ASP A 388 -36.02 -11.70 -35.74
N ALA A 389 -35.72 -10.39 -35.72
CA ALA A 389 -35.61 -9.61 -34.49
C ALA A 389 -34.67 -10.22 -33.43
N LEU A 390 -33.59 -10.89 -33.87
CA LEU A 390 -32.58 -11.38 -32.94
C LEU A 390 -31.82 -10.18 -32.38
N LYS A 391 -31.98 -9.99 -31.06
CA LYS A 391 -31.25 -8.95 -30.33
C LYS A 391 -29.75 -9.19 -30.45
N SER A 392 -29.09 -8.37 -31.26
CA SER A 392 -27.63 -8.27 -31.23
C SER A 392 -27.23 -7.61 -29.92
N LYS A 393 -26.52 -8.34 -29.06
CA LYS A 393 -25.99 -7.78 -27.81
C LYS A 393 -24.51 -7.49 -28.01
N TYR A 394 -24.16 -6.20 -28.09
CA TYR A 394 -22.79 -5.74 -28.30
C TYR A 394 -22.14 -6.26 -29.61
N GLY A 395 -22.90 -6.36 -30.70
CA GLY A 395 -22.38 -6.82 -31.99
C GLY A 395 -22.19 -8.35 -32.09
N SER A 396 -22.81 -9.11 -31.19
CA SER A 396 -22.84 -10.57 -31.21
C SER A 396 -24.27 -11.10 -31.34
N VAL A 397 -24.44 -12.07 -32.24
CA VAL A 397 -25.67 -12.84 -32.41
C VAL A 397 -25.34 -14.30 -32.16
N HIS A 398 -26.01 -14.91 -31.18
CA HIS A 398 -25.93 -16.33 -30.92
C HIS A 398 -27.32 -16.95 -31.00
N THR A 399 -27.50 -17.94 -31.86
CA THR A 399 -28.73 -18.74 -31.91
C THR A 399 -28.42 -20.21 -32.15
N ARG A 400 -29.45 -21.03 -32.00
CA ARG A 400 -29.44 -22.46 -32.33
C ARG A 400 -30.54 -22.73 -33.33
N ILE A 401 -30.17 -23.18 -34.52
CA ILE A 401 -31.12 -23.63 -35.54
C ILE A 401 -31.48 -25.09 -35.22
N PRO A 402 -32.72 -25.42 -34.86
CA PRO A 402 -33.11 -26.81 -34.61
C PRO A 402 -33.08 -27.62 -35.91
N THR A 403 -32.41 -28.76 -35.95
CA THR A 403 -32.24 -29.53 -37.20
C THR A 403 -33.55 -30.11 -37.75
N HIS A 404 -34.56 -30.29 -36.91
CA HIS A 404 -35.88 -30.77 -37.33
C HIS A 404 -36.67 -29.76 -38.17
N THR A 405 -36.28 -28.47 -38.16
CA THR A 405 -36.87 -27.46 -39.07
C THR A 405 -36.27 -27.54 -40.48
N LEU A 406 -35.18 -28.29 -40.65
CA LEU A 406 -34.47 -28.45 -41.90
C LEU A 406 -35.00 -29.68 -42.68
N GLN A 407 -35.08 -29.59 -44.01
CA GLN A 407 -35.69 -30.60 -44.88
C GLN A 407 -34.75 -31.79 -45.18
N GLY A 408 -34.35 -32.53 -44.14
CA GLY A 408 -33.55 -33.75 -44.25
C GLY A 408 -32.05 -33.52 -44.51
N ALA A 409 -31.33 -34.59 -44.83
CA ALA A 409 -29.89 -34.53 -45.09
C ALA A 409 -29.57 -33.68 -46.34
N GLY A 410 -28.52 -32.85 -46.27
CA GLY A 410 -28.14 -31.98 -47.37
C GLY A 410 -27.15 -30.88 -46.98
N LEU A 411 -26.75 -30.09 -47.98
CA LEU A 411 -25.97 -28.87 -47.82
C LEU A 411 -26.91 -27.69 -47.59
N TYR A 412 -26.62 -26.89 -46.56
CA TYR A 412 -27.39 -25.72 -46.18
C TYR A 412 -26.53 -24.46 -46.17
N LEU A 413 -27.08 -23.36 -46.68
CA LEU A 413 -26.52 -22.02 -46.62
C LEU A 413 -27.20 -21.24 -45.49
N VAL A 414 -26.44 -20.85 -44.48
CA VAL A 414 -26.88 -19.90 -43.45
C VAL A 414 -26.50 -18.51 -43.89
N ARG A 415 -27.49 -17.63 -43.96
CA ARG A 415 -27.32 -16.20 -44.20
C ARG A 415 -27.77 -15.45 -42.94
N VAL A 416 -26.93 -14.54 -42.47
CA VAL A 416 -27.29 -13.63 -41.38
C VAL A 416 -27.24 -12.20 -41.92
N VAL A 417 -28.35 -11.48 -41.79
CA VAL A 417 -28.50 -10.09 -42.24
C VAL A 417 -28.51 -9.19 -41.01
N THR A 418 -27.67 -8.17 -40.99
CA THR A 418 -27.62 -7.15 -39.93
C THR A 418 -27.50 -5.78 -40.60
N GLY A 419 -28.54 -4.94 -40.50
CA GLY A 419 -28.60 -3.66 -41.21
C GLY A 419 -28.36 -3.83 -42.72
N ASN A 420 -27.28 -3.26 -43.24
CA ASN A 420 -26.91 -3.37 -44.67
C ASN A 420 -25.91 -4.50 -44.95
N SER A 421 -25.47 -5.22 -43.92
CA SER A 421 -24.43 -6.24 -44.00
C SER A 421 -25.05 -7.65 -44.13
N ILE A 422 -24.48 -8.47 -45.02
CA ILE A 422 -24.88 -9.88 -45.22
C ILE A 422 -23.68 -10.79 -44.96
N PHE A 423 -23.84 -11.75 -44.05
CA PHE A 423 -22.85 -12.78 -43.74
C PHE A 423 -23.36 -14.15 -44.16
N GLN A 424 -22.47 -14.99 -44.68
CA GLN A 424 -22.83 -16.32 -45.20
C GLN A 424 -21.86 -17.40 -44.74
N SER A 425 -22.40 -18.57 -44.46
CA SER A 425 -21.65 -19.77 -44.07
C SER A 425 -22.43 -21.01 -44.47
N MET A 426 -21.76 -22.16 -44.60
CA MET A 426 -22.38 -23.41 -45.01
C MET A 426 -22.16 -24.51 -43.99
N PHE A 427 -23.13 -25.41 -43.87
CA PHE A 427 -22.99 -26.64 -43.10
C PHE A 427 -23.68 -27.81 -43.80
N ILE A 428 -23.27 -29.02 -43.45
CA ILE A 428 -23.83 -30.27 -43.96
C ILE A 428 -24.60 -30.96 -42.84
N LEU A 429 -25.84 -31.34 -43.10
CA LEU A 429 -26.62 -32.25 -42.27
C LEU A 429 -26.59 -33.63 -42.94
N LYS A 430 -26.14 -34.67 -42.23
CA LYS A 430 -26.02 -36.05 -42.72
C LYS A 430 -27.12 -36.94 -42.18
#